data_AF-A0A4Q3C4G9-F1
#
_entry.id   AF-A0A4Q3C4G9-F1
#
_cell.length_a   1.000
_cell.length_b   1.000
_cell.length_c   1.000
_cell.angle_alpha   90.00
_cell.angle_beta   90.00
_cell.angle_gamma   90.00
#
_symmetry.space_group_name_H-M   'P 1'
#
loop_
_entity.id
_entity.type
_entity.pdbx_description
1 polymer ?
#
loop_
_entity_poly.entity_id
_entity_poly.type
_entity_poly.pdbx_seq_one_letter_code
_entity_poly.pdbx_strand_id
1 'polypeptide(L)' 'AFVQTLGVPIIHGPQKDGWAPGYYSILFEDPDGVRLELNHVPGKGVFDTDEKALKTDYPDTKLA' A
#
# COMPACT_ATOMS: atom_id res chain seq x y z
N ALA A 1 10.33 7.65 10.04
CA ALA A 1 9.99 7.86 11.45
C ALA A 1 8.61 8.53 11.66
N PHE A 2 8.01 9.23 10.69
CA PHE A 2 6.75 9.98 10.88
C PHE A 2 5.63 9.22 11.62
N VAL A 3 5.28 8.01 11.20
CA VAL A 3 4.19 7.23 11.86
C VAL A 3 4.45 7.03 13.36
N GLN A 4 5.71 6.86 13.77
CA GLN A 4 6.07 6.72 15.19
C GLN A 4 5.80 8.01 15.98
N THR A 5 5.92 9.18 15.35
CA THR A 5 5.67 10.46 16.03
C THR A 5 4.19 10.73 16.29
N LEU A 6 3.29 9.94 15.69
CA LEU A 6 1.85 10.05 15.89
C LEU A 6 1.35 9.33 17.15
N GLY A 7 2.19 8.50 17.78
CA GLY A 7 1.81 7.73 18.97
C GLY A 7 0.76 6.63 18.70
N VAL A 8 0.60 6.22 17.45
CA VAL A 8 -0.35 5.18 17.04
C VAL A 8 0.21 3.76 17.27
N PRO A 9 -0.64 2.74 17.51
CA PRO A 9 -0.18 1.36 17.59
C PRO A 9 0.41 0.89 16.26
N ILE A 10 1.69 0.52 16.26
CA ILE A 10 2.32 -0.15 15.12
C ILE A 10 2.14 -1.65 15.29
N ILE A 11 1.28 -2.25 14.47
CA ILE A 11 0.98 -3.69 14.50
C ILE A 11 2.15 -4.45 13.85
N HIS A 12 2.59 -4.00 12.67
CA HIS A 12 3.78 -4.49 11.99
C HIS A 12 4.63 -3.31 11.54
N GLY A 13 5.89 -3.31 11.97
CA GLY A 13 6.86 -2.30 11.55
C GLY A 13 7.22 -2.43 10.06
N PRO A 14 8.09 -1.53 9.58
CA PRO A 14 8.79 -1.64 8.30
C PRO A 14 9.21 -3.07 7.92
N GLN A 15 8.54 -3.68 6.93
CA GLN A 15 8.92 -5.02 6.46
C GLN A 15 8.80 -5.19 4.96
N LYS A 16 9.63 -6.10 4.43
CA LYS A 16 9.54 -6.60 3.06
C LYS A 16 8.80 -7.93 3.07
N ASP A 17 7.99 -8.18 2.05
CA ASP A 17 7.26 -9.44 1.91
C ASP A 17 7.16 -9.85 0.42
N GLY A 18 6.67 -11.06 0.16
CA GLY A 18 6.63 -11.71 -1.15
C GLY A 18 5.44 -11.35 -2.03
N TRP A 19 4.60 -10.40 -1.65
CA TRP A 19 3.40 -10.05 -2.43
C TRP A 19 3.74 -9.46 -3.81
N ALA A 20 4.73 -8.56 -3.88
CA ALA A 20 5.23 -8.00 -5.15
C ALA A 20 6.75 -7.80 -5.10
N PRO A 21 7.45 -7.82 -6.26
CA PRO A 21 8.88 -7.55 -6.30
C PRO A 21 9.23 -6.19 -5.68
N GLY A 22 10.09 -6.20 -4.65
CA GLY A 22 10.49 -4.99 -3.95
C GLY A 22 9.42 -4.37 -3.04
N TYR A 23 8.31 -5.08 -2.79
CA TYR A 23 7.26 -4.66 -1.87
C TYR A 23 7.79 -4.39 -0.47
N TYR A 24 7.25 -3.32 0.13
CA TYR A 24 7.51 -2.94 1.50
C TYR A 24 6.26 -2.34 2.12
N SER A 25 5.95 -2.71 3.36
CA SER A 25 4.79 -2.18 4.07
C SER A 25 5.03 -1.86 5.54
N ILE A 26 4.10 -1.08 6.08
CA ILE A 26 3.93 -0.79 7.52
C ILE A 26 2.44 -0.90 7.82
N LEU A 27 2.07 -1.59 8.90
CA LEU A 27 0.69 -1.74 9.37
C LEU A 27 0.53 -1.09 10.75
N PHE A 28 -0.43 -0.17 10.87
CA PHE A 28 -0.76 0.51 12.12
C PHE A 28 -2.28 0.69 12.27
N GLU A 29 -2.71 1.16 13.44
CA GLU A 29 -4.12 1.34 13.78
C GLU A 29 -4.43 2.82 14.02
N ASP A 30 -5.61 3.28 13.59
CA ASP A 30 -6.13 4.61 13.93
C ASP A 30 -6.83 4.61 15.32
N PRO A 31 -7.27 5.77 15.84
CA PRO A 31 -7.94 5.82 17.16
C PRO A 31 -9.25 5.05 17.26
N ASP A 32 -9.90 4.75 16.13
CA ASP A 32 -11.18 4.03 16.07
C ASP A 32 -10.98 2.51 15.91
N GLY A 33 -9.73 2.03 15.85
CA GLY A 33 -9.40 0.61 15.71
C GLY A 33 -9.27 0.13 14.25
N VAL A 34 -9.32 1.03 13.27
CA VAL A 34 -9.17 0.68 11.86
C VAL A 34 -7.70 0.42 11.55
N ARG A 35 -7.41 -0.70 10.88
CA ARG A 35 -6.07 -1.04 10.44
C ARG A 35 -5.77 -0.42 9.08
N LEU A 36 -4.68 0.35 9.01
CA LEU A 36 -4.17 0.95 7.79
C LEU A 36 -2.82 0.32 7.44
N GLU A 37 -2.72 -0.22 6.23
CA GLU A 37 -1.46 -0.68 5.66
C GLU A 37 -0.96 0.30 4.61
N LEU A 38 0.24 0.86 4.84
CA LEU A 38 0.92 1.72 3.89
C LEU A 38 1.89 0.87 3.05
N ASN A 39 1.59 0.78 1.76
CA ASN A 39 2.24 -0.13 0.84
C ASN A 39 3.07 0.64 -0.19
N HIS A 40 4.38 0.38 -0.21
CA HIS A 40 5.24 0.78 -1.32
C HIS A 40 5.37 -0.37 -2.30
N VAL A 41 4.88 -0.15 -3.53
CA VAL A 41 4.93 -1.11 -4.63
C VAL A 41 5.68 -0.47 -5.78
N PRO A 42 6.91 -0.92 -6.08
CA PRO A 42 7.65 -0.41 -7.22
C PRO A 42 6.98 -0.76 -8.57
N GLY A 43 7.04 0.17 -9.53
CA GLY A 43 6.56 -0.04 -10.89
C GLY A 43 5.06 -0.35 -10.95
N LYS A 44 4.69 -1.37 -11.73
CA LYS A 44 3.30 -1.87 -11.81
C LYS A 44 3.00 -2.98 -10.79
N GLY A 45 3.97 -3.35 -9.96
CA GLY A 45 3.81 -4.42 -8.97
C GLY A 45 3.35 -5.74 -9.60
N VAL A 46 2.28 -6.32 -9.05
CA VAL A 46 1.70 -7.57 -9.56
C VAL A 46 0.99 -7.43 -10.91
N PHE A 47 0.81 -6.21 -11.42
CA PHE A 47 0.13 -5.90 -12.68
C PHE A 47 1.11 -5.67 -13.85
N ASP A 48 2.37 -6.08 -13.72
CA ASP A 48 3.43 -5.82 -14.71
C ASP A 48 3.42 -6.78 -15.92
N THR A 49 2.32 -7.49 -16.14
CA THR A 49 2.13 -8.40 -17.28
C THR A 49 0.85 -8.03 -18.00
N ASP A 50 0.79 -8.22 -19.31
CA ASP A 50 -0.40 -7.91 -20.12
C ASP A 50 -1.66 -8.63 -19.60
N GLU A 51 -1.53 -9.88 -19.16
CA GLU A 51 -2.64 -10.67 -18.58
C GLU A 51 -3.20 -10.05 -17.29
N LYS A 52 -2.33 -9.43 -16.48
CA LYS A 52 -2.68 -8.82 -15.19
C LYS A 52 -2.86 -7.30 -15.30
N ALA A 53 -2.77 -6.70 -16.49
CA ALA A 53 -2.93 -5.27 -16.62
C ALA A 53 -4.34 -4.84 -16.18
N LEU A 54 -4.43 -3.70 -15.49
CA LEU A 54 -5.72 -3.11 -15.16
C LEU A 54 -6.47 -2.80 -16.46
N LYS A 55 -7.76 -3.15 -16.49
CA LYS A 55 -8.63 -2.75 -17.60
C LYS A 55 -8.76 -1.22 -17.56
N THR A 56 -8.59 -0.60 -18.73
CA THR A 56 -8.70 0.85 -18.89
C THR A 56 -10.15 1.28 -19.11
N ASP A 57 -11.12 0.48 -18.68
CA ASP A 57 -12.56 0.73 -18.80
C ASP A 57 -13.12 1.54 -17.62
N TYR A 58 -12.25 1.96 -16.69
CA TYR A 58 -12.59 2.99 -15.72
C TYR A 58 -12.92 4.29 -16.45
N PRO A 59 -14.10 4.90 -16.19
CA PRO A 59 -14.39 6.21 -16.75
C PRO A 59 -13.29 7.15 -16.28
N ASP A 60 -12.74 7.97 -17.19
CA ASP A 60 -11.76 9.00 -16.88
C ASP A 60 -12.27 9.83 -15.70
N THR A 61 -11.87 9.48 -14.48
CA THR A 61 -12.02 10.34 -13.34
C THR A 61 -11.01 11.43 -13.58
N LYS A 62 -11.48 12.49 -14.23
CA LYS A 62 -10.82 13.80 -14.17
C LYS A 62 -10.86 14.23 -12.71
N LEU A 63 -9.96 13.68 -11.91
CA LEU A 63 -9.57 14.27 -10.64
C LEU A 63 -8.91 15.59 -11.04
N ALA A 64 -9.73 16.64 -10.94
CA ALA A 64 -9.32 18.03 -11.09
C ALA A 64 -8.32 18.41 -10.00
#